data_AF-A0A4Y2R935-F1
#
_entry.id   AF-A0A4Y2R935-F1
#
_cell.length_a   1.000
_cell.length_b   1.000
_cell.length_c   1.000
_cell.angle_alpha   90.00
_cell.angle_beta   90.00
_cell.angle_gamma   90.00
#
_symmetry.space_group_name_H-M   'P 1'
#
loop_
_entity.id
_entity.type
_entity.pdbx_description
1 polymer ?
#
loop_
_entity_poly.entity_id
_entity_poly.type
_entity_poly.pdbx_seq_one_letter_code
_entity_poly.pdbx_strand_id
1 'polypeptide(L)'
;MMNCALPLCRNDSRKSNGESFHPFPKDENLCKQWLFNCKRLDHVNTKYARVCSDHFHSDDYEDDMRNKLLGLPQRRILKNTEQNAVPYTRTRDQTGH
;
A
#
# COMPACT_ATOMS: atom_id res chain seq x y z
N MET A 1 -11.75 -6.68 11.35
CA MET A 1 -10.35 -6.26 11.52
C MET A 1 -9.74 -6.11 10.15
N MET A 2 -9.08 -4.99 9.85
CA MET A 2 -8.32 -4.81 8.60
C MET A 2 -6.86 -5.00 8.93
N ASN A 3 -6.28 -6.06 8.37
CA ASN A 3 -4.88 -6.40 8.52
C ASN A 3 -4.21 -6.22 7.15
N CYS A 4 -2.92 -5.93 7.14
CA CYS A 4 -2.17 -5.84 5.90
C CYS A 4 -2.22 -7.18 5.12
N ALA A 5 -2.39 -7.11 3.80
CA ALA A 5 -2.45 -8.26 2.92
C ALA A 5 -1.10 -8.97 2.74
N LEU A 6 0.01 -8.26 3.01
CA LEU A 6 1.35 -8.81 2.91
C LEU A 6 1.61 -9.84 4.03
N PRO A 7 2.23 -10.99 3.68
CA PRO A 7 2.57 -12.00 4.65
C PRO A 7 3.67 -11.43 5.56
N LEU A 8 3.60 -11.75 6.85
CA LEU A 8 4.50 -11.25 7.89
C LEU A 8 4.27 -9.80 8.33
N CYS A 9 3.45 -9.02 7.62
CA CYS A 9 3.05 -7.72 8.11
C CYS A 9 2.02 -7.89 9.25
N ARG A 10 2.36 -7.36 10.43
CA ARG A 10 1.47 -7.33 11.61
C ARG A 10 0.81 -5.95 11.79
N ASN A 11 0.77 -5.12 10.74
CA ASN A 11 0.04 -3.87 10.82
C ASN A 11 -1.46 -4.13 10.78
N ASP A 12 -2.10 -3.68 11.85
CA ASP A 12 -3.54 -3.72 12.05
C ASP A 12 -4.07 -2.29 12.05
N SER A 13 -5.17 -2.02 11.35
CA SER A 13 -5.78 -0.68 11.28
C SER A 13 -6.20 -0.10 12.63
N ARG A 14 -6.36 -0.93 13.68
CA ARG A 14 -6.65 -0.48 15.05
C ARG A 14 -5.41 -0.22 15.91
N LYS A 15 -4.28 -0.84 15.58
CA LYS A 15 -3.04 -0.74 16.36
C LYS A 15 -2.03 0.22 15.73
N SER A 16 -2.17 0.44 14.43
CA SER A 16 -1.24 1.25 13.68
C SER A 16 -1.56 2.73 13.83
N ASN A 17 -0.62 3.48 14.41
CA ASN A 17 -0.79 4.87 14.79
C ASN A 17 -0.42 5.77 13.60
N GLY A 18 -1.36 5.97 12.68
CA GLY A 18 -1.19 6.88 11.52
C GLY A 18 -0.82 6.23 10.19
N GLU A 19 -0.80 4.90 10.12
CA GLU A 19 -0.58 4.17 8.87
C GLU A 19 -1.84 4.15 8.00
N SER A 20 -1.67 4.46 6.71
CA SER A 20 -2.76 4.46 5.73
C SER A 20 -2.91 3.06 5.12
N PHE A 21 -4.15 2.60 4.91
CA PHE A 21 -4.42 1.29 4.32
C PHE A 21 -5.00 1.45 2.93
N HIS A 22 -4.22 1.05 1.94
CA HIS A 22 -4.54 1.19 0.52
C HIS A 22 -5.25 -0.06 0.00
N PRO A 23 -6.40 0.07 -0.66
CA PRO A 23 -7.07 -1.06 -1.30
C PRO A 23 -6.28 -1.52 -2.53
N PHE A 24 -6.56 -2.74 -2.99
CA PHE A 24 -6.00 -3.20 -4.25
C PHE A 24 -6.45 -2.27 -5.40
N PRO A 25 -5.54 -1.97 -6.34
CA PRO A 25 -5.86 -1.14 -7.49
C PRO A 25 -6.91 -1.83 -8.37
N LYS A 26 -7.68 -1.01 -9.10
CA LYS A 26 -8.66 -1.52 -10.08
C LYS A 26 -7.99 -2.06 -11.35
N ASP A 27 -6.77 -1.61 -11.61
CA ASP A 27 -5.98 -2.07 -12.75
C ASP A 27 -5.58 -3.54 -12.58
N GLU A 28 -5.94 -4.38 -13.54
CA GLU A 28 -5.75 -5.82 -13.43
C GLU A 28 -4.26 -6.21 -13.44
N ASN A 29 -3.41 -5.50 -14.18
CA ASN A 29 -1.98 -5.79 -14.21
C ASN A 29 -1.35 -5.42 -12.88
N LEU A 30 -1.63 -4.22 -12.37
CA LEU A 30 -1.10 -3.79 -11.08
C LEU A 30 -1.64 -4.65 -9.93
N CYS A 31 -2.91 -5.04 -9.98
CA CYS A 31 -3.53 -5.94 -9.01
C CYS A 31 -2.84 -7.32 -9.00
N LYS A 32 -2.54 -7.90 -10.17
CA LYS A 32 -1.77 -9.15 -10.29
C LYS A 32 -0.37 -9.01 -9.69
N GLN A 33 0.31 -7.89 -9.91
CA GLN A 33 1.62 -7.61 -9.31
C GLN A 33 1.54 -7.53 -7.78
N TRP A 34 0.52 -6.86 -7.24
CA TRP A 34 0.28 -6.81 -5.80
C TRP A 34 0.02 -8.20 -5.21
N LEU A 35 -0.81 -9.01 -5.87
CA LEU A 35 -1.11 -10.38 -5.47
C LEU A 35 0.15 -11.26 -5.49
N PHE A 36 0.97 -11.12 -6.53
CA PHE A 36 2.26 -11.80 -6.65
C PHE A 36 3.18 -11.45 -5.48
N ASN A 37 3.32 -10.16 -5.16
CA ASN A 37 4.14 -9.71 -4.03
C ASN A 37 3.55 -10.10 -2.67
N CYS A 38 2.23 -10.22 -2.56
CA CYS A 38 1.58 -10.71 -1.35
C CYS A 38 1.86 -12.19 -1.07
N LYS A 39 2.48 -12.95 -1.99
CA LYS A 39 2.83 -14.39 -1.86
C LYS A 39 1.72 -15.30 -1.30
N ARG A 40 0.48 -14.80 -1.19
CA ARG A 40 -0.76 -15.47 -0.82
C ARG A 40 -1.67 -15.38 -2.03
N LEU A 41 -1.22 -15.95 -3.14
CA LEU A 41 -1.98 -15.97 -4.39
C LEU A 41 -3.32 -16.69 -4.23
N ASP A 42 -3.43 -17.59 -3.24
CA ASP A 42 -4.56 -18.50 -3.14
C ASP A 42 -5.75 -17.90 -2.36
N HIS A 43 -5.53 -17.00 -1.39
CA HIS A 43 -6.56 -16.65 -0.38
C HIS A 43 -6.74 -15.14 -0.11
N VAL A 44 -6.12 -14.25 -0.90
CA VAL A 44 -6.28 -12.79 -0.70
C VAL A 44 -7.56 -12.30 -1.38
N ASN A 45 -8.54 -11.90 -0.57
CA ASN A 45 -9.76 -11.29 -1.06
C ASN A 45 -9.51 -9.81 -1.40
N THR A 46 -9.08 -9.51 -2.64
CA THR A 46 -8.70 -8.16 -3.14
C THR A 46 -9.74 -7.07 -2.87
N LYS A 47 -11.02 -7.45 -2.72
CA LYS A 47 -12.12 -6.53 -2.36
C LYS A 47 -11.99 -5.94 -0.96
N TYR A 48 -11.47 -6.71 0.00
CA TYR A 48 -11.35 -6.30 1.41
C TYR A 48 -9.91 -6.21 1.88
N ALA A 49 -8.99 -6.86 1.17
CA ALA A 49 -7.58 -6.83 1.45
C ALA A 49 -7.04 -5.42 1.20
N ARG A 50 -6.17 -4.99 2.11
CA ARG A 50 -5.49 -3.70 2.02
C ARG A 50 -4.03 -3.85 2.37
N VAL A 51 -3.19 -3.00 1.82
CA VAL A 51 -1.77 -2.93 2.14
C VAL A 51 -1.49 -1.63 2.89
N CYS A 52 -0.71 -1.68 3.97
CA CYS A 52 -0.36 -0.47 4.71
C CYS A 52 0.70 0.38 4.01
N SER A 53 0.74 1.68 4.33
CA SER A 53 1.64 2.67 3.76
C SER A 53 3.12 2.33 3.91
N ASP A 54 3.53 1.58 4.94
CA ASP A 54 4.92 1.13 5.12
C ASP A 54 5.48 0.33 3.92
N HIS A 55 4.61 -0.30 3.12
CA HIS A 55 5.02 -1.08 1.95
C HIS A 55 5.04 -0.28 0.65
N PHE A 56 4.90 1.04 0.74
CA PHE A 56 5.01 1.96 -0.39
C PHE A 56 6.00 3.06 -0.03
N HIS A 57 6.88 3.40 -0.95
CA HIS A 57 7.74 4.56 -0.85
C HIS A 57 6.90 5.84 -1.01
N SER A 58 7.38 6.94 -0.45
CA SER A 58 6.75 8.26 -0.64
C SER A 58 6.67 8.67 -2.12
N ASP A 59 7.58 8.16 -2.96
CA ASP A 59 7.54 8.41 -4.42
C ASP A 59 6.44 7.62 -5.13
N ASP A 60 5.96 6.51 -4.56
CA ASP A 60 4.84 5.75 -5.14
C ASP A 60 3.50 6.51 -5.02
N TYR A 61 3.47 7.61 -4.29
CA TYR A 61 2.29 8.46 -4.15
C TYR A 61 2.24 9.52 -5.23
N GLU A 62 1.03 9.79 -5.74
CA GLU A 62 0.80 10.89 -6.65
C GLU A 62 1.12 12.21 -5.94
N ASP A 63 2.01 13.02 -6.54
CA ASP A 63 2.17 14.40 -6.10
C ASP A 63 0.91 15.14 -6.51
N ASP A 64 0.06 15.42 -5.52
CA ASP A 64 -1.14 16.23 -5.71
C ASP A 64 -0.73 17.71 -5.84
N MET A 65 0.05 18.01 -6.89
CA MET A 65 0.57 19.33 -7.21
C MET A 65 -0.57 20.31 -7.40
N ARG A 66 -1.71 19.83 -7.88
CA ARG A 66 -2.93 20.61 -8.10
C ARG A 66 -3.53 21.08 -6.78
N ASN A 67 -3.75 20.21 -5.80
CA ASN A 67 -4.23 20.61 -4.48
C ASN A 67 -3.18 21.43 -3.75
N LYS A 68 -1.89 21.14 -3.93
CA LYS A 68 -0.79 21.95 -3.40
C LYS A 68 -0.85 23.39 -3.91
N LEU A 69 -1.06 23.58 -5.23
CA LEU A 69 -1.26 24.91 -5.82
C LEU A 69 -2.53 25.60 -5.34
N LEU A 70 -3.60 24.83 -5.09
CA LEU A 70 -4.89 25.34 -4.65
C LEU A 70 -5.02 25.51 -3.12
N GLY A 71 -3.98 25.20 -2.34
CA GLY A 71 -4.02 25.24 -0.87
C GLY A 71 -4.98 24.21 -0.25
N LEU A 72 -5.35 23.17 -1.00
CA LEU A 72 -6.24 22.10 -0.58
C LEU A 72 -5.47 20.97 0.11
N PRO A 73 -6.11 20.20 1.01
CA PRO A 73 -5.46 19.07 1.66
C PRO A 73 -4.96 18.04 0.63
N GLN A 74 -3.69 17.67 0.73
CA GLN A 74 -3.07 16.70 -0.16
C GLN A 74 -3.67 15.31 0.06
N ARG A 75 -4.08 14.66 -1.03
CA ARG A 75 -4.59 13.29 -0.98
C ARG A 75 -3.42 12.32 -1.14
N ARG A 76 -3.30 11.34 -0.24
CA ARG A 76 -2.32 10.26 -0.34
C ARG A 76 -2.87 9.14 -1.23
N ILE A 77 -2.81 9.36 -2.54
CA ILE A 77 -3.25 8.39 -3.56
C ILE A 77 -2.01 7.71 -4.13
N LEU A 78 -2.04 6.37 -4.27
CA LEU A 78 -0.95 5.63 -4.91
C LEU A 78 -1.05 5.79 -6.43
N LYS A 79 0.10 6.03 -7.07
CA LYS A 79 0.26 6.10 -8.52
C LYS A 79 -0.25 4.80 -9.14
N ASN A 80 -1.27 4.84 -10.00
CA ASN A 80 -1.69 3.66 -10.77
C ASN A 80 -0.78 3.48 -12.00
N THR A 81 0.54 3.33 -11.77
CA THR A 81 1.53 3.10 -12.83
C THR A 81 2.17 1.73 -12.62
N GLU A 82 2.42 1.02 -13.70
CA GLU A 82 3.03 -0.32 -13.63
C GLU A 82 4.44 -0.33 -13.02
N GLN A 83 5.10 0.83 -12.90
CA GLN A 83 6.48 0.92 -12.47
C GLN A 83 6.66 1.21 -10.97
N ASN A 84 5.76 1.96 -10.32
CA ASN A 84 6.04 2.58 -9.02
C ASN A 84 4.83 2.64 -8.08
N ALA A 85 4.12 1.53 -7.87
CA ALA A 85 3.22 1.41 -6.72
C ALA A 85 2.95 -0.05 -6.36
N VAL A 86 3.96 -0.92 -6.43
CA VAL A 86 3.82 -2.32 -6.03
C VAL A 86 4.28 -2.48 -4.58
N PRO A 87 3.49 -3.17 -3.73
CA PRO A 87 3.82 -3.32 -2.33
C PRO A 87 5.02 -4.23 -2.21
N TYR A 88 6.07 -3.80 -1.50
CA TYR A 88 7.25 -4.62 -1.28
C TYR A 88 7.16 -5.37 0.05
N THR A 89 7.71 -6.59 0.10
CA THR A 89 7.80 -7.37 1.33
C THR A 89 8.86 -6.76 2.24
N ARG A 90 8.46 -5.83 3.12
CA ARG A 90 9.34 -5.34 4.18
C ARG A 90 9.45 -6.41 5.26
N THR A 91 10.56 -7.14 5.28
CA THR A 91 10.90 -7.99 6.42
C THR A 91 11.24 -7.08 7.59
N ARG A 92 10.52 -7.21 8.70
CA ARG A 92 10.72 -6.44 9.92
C ARG A 92 11.98 -6.90 10.67
N ASP A 93 13.14 -6.83 9.99
CA ASP A 93 14.46 -7.21 10.52
C ASP A 93 15.52 -6.10 10.36
N GLN A 94 15.11 -4.86 10.07
CA GLN A 94 16.05 -3.72 10.11
C GLN A 94 15.58 -2.64 11.07
N THR A 95 15.38 -3.03 12.32
CA THR A 95 15.68 -2.15 13.46
C THR A 95 16.95 -2.69 14.10
N GLY A 96 18.09 -2.22 13.59
CA GLY A 96 19.41 -2.40 14.18
C GLY A 96 20.17 -1.11 13.98
N HIS A 97 19.89 -0.14 14.84
CA HIS A 97 20.80 0.96 15.13
C HIS A 97 21.84 0.43 16.12
#